data_AF-A0A7C4JFU4-F1
#
_entry.id   AF-A0A7C4JFU4-F1
#
_cell.length_a   1.000
_cell.length_b   1.000
_cell.length_c   1.000
_cell.angle_alpha   90.00
_cell.angle_beta   90.00
_cell.angle_gamma   90.00
#
_symmetry.space_group_name_H-M   'P 1'
#
loop_
_entity.id
_entity.type
_entity.pdbx_description
1 polymer ?
#
loop_
_entity_poly.entity_id
_entity_poly.type
_entity_poly.pdbx_seq_one_letter_code
_entity_poly.pdbx_strand_id
1 'polypeptide(L)'
;MLDEILYASILFAWVLTVVLVISKKSYEMVKRKAESKLGIDEKAHYVGVYFARKIIHILAGGLVALLIPMFNIFKTPIIPSTLGLVLALLCYIPHKTGKLMYWFQDPSNIYEVNFSLMWALMIGIGWVLAGGSFWLPAIPLLFMSWGDGVTGIVRNFLFKKRTKHWSGNLA
;
A
#
# COMPACT_ATOMS: atom_id res chain seq x y z
N MET A 1 17.17 11.69 17.18
CA MET A 1 16.22 11.09 18.13
C MET A 1 14.93 11.89 18.27
N LEU A 2 14.92 13.12 18.81
CA LEU A 2 13.68 13.91 18.92
C LEU A 2 13.06 14.20 17.53
N ASP A 3 13.89 14.64 16.58
CA ASP A 3 13.45 14.91 15.21
C ASP A 3 12.94 13.65 14.50
N GLU A 4 13.62 12.52 14.68
CA GLU A 4 13.21 11.22 14.11
C GLU A 4 11.84 10.78 14.66
N ILE A 5 11.57 11.01 15.95
CA ILE A 5 10.27 10.72 16.56
C ILE A 5 9.18 11.66 16.02
N LEU A 6 9.50 12.95 15.85
CA LEU A 6 8.57 13.92 15.27
C LEU A 6 8.22 13.54 13.83
N TYR A 7 9.21 13.27 12.98
CA TYR A 7 8.98 12.83 11.61
C TYR A 7 8.25 11.50 11.54
N ALA A 8 8.61 10.53 12.40
CA ALA A 8 7.89 9.27 12.49
C ALA A 8 6.42 9.48 12.84
N SER A 9 6.12 10.38 13.77
CA SER A 9 4.76 10.69 14.19
C SER A 9 3.96 11.36 13.07
N ILE A 10 4.57 12.29 12.33
CA ILE A 10 3.97 12.93 11.15
C ILE A 10 3.68 11.89 10.05
N LEU A 11 4.67 11.06 9.70
CA LEU A 11 4.53 10.03 8.67
C LEU A 11 3.52 8.95 9.08
N PHE A 12 3.50 8.55 10.35
CA PHE A 12 2.54 7.57 10.85
C PHE A 12 1.12 8.14 10.86
N ALA A 13 0.93 9.38 11.31
CA ALA A 13 -0.35 10.07 11.22
C ALA A 13 -0.82 10.21 9.76
N TRP A 14 0.09 10.49 8.83
CA TRP A 14 -0.19 10.48 7.40
C TRP A 14 -0.67 9.11 6.92
N VAL A 15 0.05 8.02 7.25
CA VAL A 15 -0.34 6.65 6.87
C VAL A 15 -1.73 6.30 7.42
N LEU A 16 -2.00 6.59 8.70
CA LEU A 16 -3.32 6.36 9.28
C LEU A 16 -4.41 7.17 8.58
N THR A 17 -4.13 8.43 8.23
CA THR A 17 -5.07 9.28 7.47
C THR A 17 -5.35 8.69 6.08
N VAL A 18 -4.31 8.21 5.39
CA VAL A 18 -4.47 7.53 4.10
C VAL A 18 -5.34 6.29 4.23
N VAL A 19 -5.04 5.42 5.18
CA VAL A 19 -5.73 4.13 5.36
C VAL A 19 -7.18 4.33 5.83
N LEU A 20 -7.42 5.16 6.83
CA LEU A 20 -8.74 5.27 7.47
C LEU A 20 -9.67 6.25 6.76
N VAL A 21 -9.13 7.33 6.19
CA VAL A 21 -9.94 8.44 5.65
C VAL A 21 -9.88 8.47 4.13
N ILE A 22 -8.68 8.62 3.56
CA ILE A 22 -8.53 8.85 2.11
C ILE A 22 -8.96 7.61 1.33
N SER A 23 -8.52 6.42 1.73
CA SER A 23 -8.83 5.18 1.03
C SER A 23 -10.33 4.85 1.12
N LYS A 24 -10.97 5.10 2.27
CA LYS A 24 -12.41 4.88 2.46
C LYS A 24 -13.24 5.81 1.58
N LYS A 25 -12.92 7.11 1.57
CA LYS A 25 -13.55 8.08 0.65
C LYS A 25 -13.35 7.69 -0.82
N SER A 26 -12.16 7.22 -1.16
CA SER A 26 -11.84 6.76 -2.52
C SER A 26 -12.65 5.52 -2.91
N TYR A 27 -12.78 4.56 -2.00
CA TYR A 27 -13.63 3.38 -2.16
C TYR A 27 -15.08 3.79 -2.42
N GLU A 28 -15.66 4.65 -1.58
CA GLU A 28 -17.08 5.05 -1.68
C GLU A 28 -17.36 5.78 -3.00
N MET A 29 -16.46 6.67 -3.41
CA MET A 29 -16.55 7.39 -4.69
C MET A 29 -16.49 6.42 -5.88
N VAL A 30 -15.54 5.49 -5.87
CA VAL A 30 -15.35 4.55 -6.99
C VAL A 30 -16.46 3.50 -7.03
N LYS A 31 -16.90 2.97 -5.87
CA LYS A 31 -18.02 2.03 -5.77
C LYS A 31 -19.28 2.64 -6.37
N ARG A 32 -19.67 3.85 -5.94
CA ARG A 32 -20.86 4.55 -6.48
C ARG A 32 -20.81 4.72 -7.99
N LYS A 33 -19.64 5.10 -8.53
CA LYS A 33 -19.46 5.25 -9.98
C LYS A 33 -19.48 3.91 -10.72
N ALA A 34 -19.00 2.84 -10.09
CA ALA A 34 -19.04 1.50 -10.65
C ALA A 34 -20.44 0.92 -10.60
N GLU A 35 -21.22 1.12 -9.53
CA GLU A 35 -22.62 0.72 -9.40
C GLU A 35 -23.47 1.33 -10.51
N SER A 36 -23.36 2.65 -10.73
CA SER A 36 -24.12 3.34 -11.77
C SER A 36 -23.81 2.86 -13.19
N LYS A 37 -22.64 2.22 -13.39
CA LYS A 37 -22.18 1.77 -14.70
C LYS A 37 -22.37 0.27 -14.93
N LEU A 38 -22.20 -0.54 -13.89
CA LEU A 38 -22.21 -2.00 -13.97
C LEU A 38 -23.55 -2.60 -13.56
N GLY A 39 -24.35 -1.90 -12.75
CA GLY A 39 -25.63 -2.39 -12.22
C GLY A 39 -25.53 -3.59 -11.28
N ILE A 40 -24.31 -3.99 -10.87
CA ILE A 40 -24.04 -5.16 -10.03
C ILE A 40 -23.21 -4.72 -8.83
N ASP A 41 -23.83 -4.69 -7.65
CA ASP A 41 -23.23 -4.20 -6.39
C ASP A 41 -21.92 -4.94 -6.05
N GLU A 42 -21.91 -6.27 -6.16
CA GLU A 42 -20.73 -7.09 -5.84
C GLU A 42 -19.52 -6.71 -6.71
N LYS A 43 -19.73 -6.51 -8.01
CA LYS A 43 -18.66 -6.09 -8.92
C LYS A 43 -18.18 -4.69 -8.59
N ALA A 44 -19.10 -3.78 -8.26
CA ALA A 44 -18.74 -2.42 -7.88
C ALA A 44 -17.95 -2.38 -6.56
N HIS A 45 -18.30 -3.26 -5.61
CA HIS A 45 -17.57 -3.46 -4.38
C HIS A 45 -16.10 -3.86 -4.64
N TYR A 46 -15.86 -4.93 -5.43
CA TYR A 46 -14.50 -5.36 -5.76
C TYR A 46 -13.67 -4.27 -6.45
N VAL A 47 -14.29 -3.50 -7.37
CA VAL A 47 -13.61 -2.38 -8.03
C VAL A 47 -13.23 -1.28 -7.03
N GLY A 48 -14.14 -0.96 -6.10
CA GLY A 48 -13.87 -0.02 -5.01
C GLY A 48 -12.72 -0.48 -4.11
N VAL A 49 -12.75 -1.74 -3.66
CA VAL A 49 -11.70 -2.34 -2.81
C VAL A 49 -10.35 -2.30 -3.51
N TYR A 50 -10.31 -2.74 -4.77
CA TYR A 50 -9.08 -2.73 -5.56
C TYR A 50 -8.50 -1.33 -5.70
N PHE A 51 -9.34 -0.33 -5.99
CA PHE A 51 -8.89 1.05 -6.11
C PHE A 51 -8.36 1.60 -4.78
N ALA A 52 -9.08 1.39 -3.68
CA ALA A 52 -8.65 1.84 -2.36
C ALA A 52 -7.30 1.22 -1.94
N ARG A 53 -7.10 -0.07 -2.23
CA ARG A 53 -5.80 -0.73 -2.01
C ARG A 53 -4.68 -0.04 -2.78
N LYS A 54 -4.90 0.34 -4.04
CA LYS A 54 -3.89 1.03 -4.86
C LYS A 54 -3.58 2.43 -4.32
N ILE A 55 -4.59 3.16 -3.84
CA ILE A 55 -4.40 4.44 -3.14
C ILE A 55 -3.51 4.26 -1.91
N ILE A 56 -3.76 3.24 -1.08
CA ILE A 56 -2.93 2.93 0.09
C ILE A 56 -1.49 2.60 -0.33
N HIS A 57 -1.30 1.72 -1.32
CA HIS A 57 0.05 1.35 -1.78
C HIS A 57 0.83 2.59 -2.25
N ILE A 58 0.21 3.45 -3.07
CA ILE A 58 0.87 4.62 -3.65
C ILE A 58 1.18 5.68 -2.57
N LEU A 59 0.20 6.04 -1.74
CA LEU A 59 0.29 7.17 -0.81
C LEU A 59 0.87 6.81 0.56
N ALA A 60 0.60 5.62 1.08
CA ALA A 60 1.16 5.17 2.35
C ALA A 60 2.48 4.43 2.15
N GLY A 61 2.54 3.49 1.21
CA GLY A 61 3.75 2.69 0.95
C GLY A 61 4.81 3.45 0.14
N GLY A 62 4.42 3.93 -1.04
CA GLY A 62 5.32 4.50 -2.04
C GLY A 62 5.83 5.89 -1.64
N LEU A 63 4.93 6.81 -1.30
CA LEU A 63 5.34 8.16 -0.89
C LEU A 63 6.28 8.12 0.32
N VAL A 64 5.96 7.33 1.36
CA VAL A 64 6.83 7.20 2.54
C VAL A 64 8.19 6.58 2.16
N ALA A 65 8.20 5.54 1.31
CA ALA A 65 9.44 4.94 0.82
C ALA A 65 10.33 5.92 0.03
N LEU A 66 9.75 6.92 -0.65
CA LEU A 66 10.51 7.99 -1.32
C LEU A 66 11.02 9.03 -0.32
N LEU A 67 10.16 9.48 0.60
CA LEU A 67 10.47 10.58 1.50
C LEU A 67 11.64 10.25 2.45
N ILE A 68 11.70 9.00 2.95
CA ILE A 68 12.75 8.56 3.88
C ILE A 68 14.17 8.83 3.35
N PRO A 69 14.60 8.30 2.19
CA PRO A 69 15.92 8.57 1.64
C PRO A 69 16.07 9.99 1.09
N MET A 70 15.00 10.59 0.54
CA MET A 70 15.05 11.93 -0.07
C MET A 70 15.36 13.02 0.95
N PHE A 71 14.79 12.93 2.15
CA PHE A 71 14.98 13.91 3.22
C PHE A 71 15.89 13.41 4.35
N ASN A 72 16.49 12.23 4.18
CA ASN A 72 17.34 11.58 5.20
C ASN A 72 16.68 11.55 6.59
N ILE A 73 15.42 11.10 6.64
CA ILE A 73 14.53 11.25 7.80
C ILE A 73 15.02 10.46 9.01
N PHE A 74 15.61 9.28 8.78
CA PHE A 74 16.02 8.35 9.81
C PHE A 74 17.52 8.04 9.70
N LYS A 75 18.18 7.87 10.84
CA LYS A 75 19.60 7.46 10.89
C LYS A 75 19.78 5.94 10.88
N THR A 76 18.79 5.22 11.42
CA THR A 76 18.80 3.76 11.53
C THR A 76 17.45 3.22 11.07
N PRO A 77 17.36 1.95 10.64
CA PRO A 77 16.12 1.40 10.10
C PRO A 77 15.14 1.01 11.21
N ILE A 78 15.52 1.13 12.48
CA ILE A 78 14.77 0.62 13.64
C ILE A 78 13.36 1.23 13.67
N ILE A 79 13.27 2.57 13.73
CA ILE A 79 11.97 3.26 13.80
C ILE A 79 11.07 2.93 12.59
N PRO A 80 11.50 3.15 11.33
CA PRO A 80 10.62 2.89 10.20
C PRO A 80 10.28 1.39 10.05
N SER A 81 11.22 0.47 10.27
CA SER A 81 10.95 -0.97 10.20
C SER A 81 9.96 -1.41 11.29
N THR A 82 10.13 -0.97 12.53
CA THR A 82 9.19 -1.26 13.62
C THR A 82 7.78 -0.74 13.31
N LEU A 83 7.64 0.49 12.79
CA LEU A 83 6.33 1.01 12.40
C LEU A 83 5.68 0.21 11.26
N GLY A 84 6.47 -0.27 10.30
CA GLY A 84 5.99 -1.19 9.27
C GLY A 84 5.46 -2.51 9.85
N LEU A 85 6.15 -3.08 10.85
CA LEU A 85 5.69 -4.28 11.56
C LEU A 85 4.42 -4.03 12.37
N VAL A 86 4.33 -2.86 13.03
CA VAL A 86 3.12 -2.43 13.74
C VAL A 86 1.94 -2.34 12.76
N LEU A 87 2.12 -1.75 11.58
CA LEU A 87 1.09 -1.69 10.56
C LEU A 87 0.69 -3.08 10.05
N ALA A 88 1.65 -4.00 9.86
CA ALA A 88 1.35 -5.38 9.50
C ALA A 88 0.46 -6.06 10.56
N LEU A 89 0.78 -5.87 11.84
CA LEU A 89 -0.03 -6.38 12.96
C LEU A 89 -1.43 -5.74 12.98
N LEU A 90 -1.52 -4.42 12.83
CA LEU A 90 -2.79 -3.70 12.81
C LEU A 90 -3.70 -4.16 11.64
N CYS A 91 -3.13 -4.48 10.48
CA CYS A 91 -3.86 -5.06 9.36
C CYS A 91 -4.26 -6.52 9.61
N TYR A 92 -3.46 -7.28 10.35
CA TYR A 92 -3.72 -8.70 10.62
C TYR A 92 -4.82 -8.95 11.66
N ILE A 93 -4.93 -8.09 12.68
CA ILE A 93 -5.94 -8.22 13.75
C ILE A 93 -7.39 -8.29 13.20
N PRO A 94 -7.83 -7.43 12.26
CA PRO A 94 -9.13 -7.55 11.59
C PRO A 94 -9.42 -8.94 11.00
N HIS A 95 -8.42 -9.58 10.38
CA HIS A 95 -8.57 -10.93 9.81
C HIS A 95 -8.79 -12.00 10.87
N LYS A 96 -8.18 -11.85 12.05
CA LYS A 96 -8.35 -12.79 13.17
C LYS A 96 -9.60 -12.55 13.99
N THR A 97 -10.11 -11.33 13.99
CA THR A 97 -11.31 -10.95 14.76
C THR A 97 -12.58 -10.95 13.93
N GLY A 98 -12.49 -11.17 12.62
CA GLY A 98 -13.62 -11.09 11.68
C GLY A 98 -14.12 -9.67 11.42
N LYS A 99 -13.43 -8.64 11.93
CA LYS A 99 -13.81 -7.23 11.82
C LYS A 99 -13.07 -6.53 10.67
N LEU A 100 -13.19 -7.09 9.46
CA LEU A 100 -12.49 -6.58 8.29
C LEU A 100 -12.89 -5.13 7.96
N MET A 101 -11.88 -4.34 7.60
CA MET A 101 -12.09 -3.03 7.01
C MET A 101 -12.54 -3.18 5.56
N TYR A 102 -13.86 -3.31 5.37
CA TYR A 102 -14.52 -3.66 4.10
C TYR A 102 -14.13 -2.81 2.88
N TRP A 103 -13.57 -1.61 3.08
CA TRP A 103 -13.20 -0.74 1.98
C TRP A 103 -11.87 -1.11 1.32
N PHE A 104 -11.03 -1.93 1.96
CA PHE A 104 -9.75 -2.36 1.36
C PHE A 104 -9.30 -3.79 1.71
N GLN A 105 -9.81 -4.39 2.79
CA GLN A 105 -9.45 -5.75 3.18
C GLN A 105 -10.37 -6.77 2.52
N ASP A 106 -9.77 -7.84 2.00
CA ASP A 106 -10.45 -8.91 1.28
C ASP A 106 -10.38 -10.20 2.11
N PRO A 107 -11.51 -10.86 2.43
CA PRO A 107 -11.49 -12.08 3.25
C PRO A 107 -10.73 -13.25 2.59
N SER A 108 -10.52 -13.22 1.28
CA SER A 108 -9.84 -14.28 0.53
C SER A 108 -8.30 -14.16 0.53
N ASN A 109 -7.74 -13.02 0.94
CA ASN A 109 -6.29 -12.80 0.96
C ASN A 109 -5.84 -11.76 2.00
N ILE A 110 -4.61 -11.91 2.49
CA ILE A 110 -3.99 -11.02 3.49
C ILE A 110 -2.85 -10.17 2.89
N TYR A 111 -2.95 -9.83 1.61
CA TYR A 111 -1.86 -9.22 0.87
C TYR A 111 -1.43 -7.85 1.41
N GLU A 112 -2.32 -7.09 2.05
CA GLU A 112 -1.98 -5.85 2.75
C GLU A 112 -1.11 -6.08 4.00
N VAL A 113 -1.29 -7.22 4.68
CA VAL A 113 -0.42 -7.65 5.79
C VAL A 113 0.95 -8.01 5.22
N ASN A 114 0.97 -8.83 4.17
CA ASN A 114 2.22 -9.22 3.50
C ASN A 114 2.97 -8.02 2.95
N PHE A 115 2.27 -7.05 2.36
CA PHE A 115 2.86 -5.81 1.87
C PHE A 115 3.53 -5.03 3.01
N SER A 116 2.83 -4.83 4.13
CA SER A 116 3.36 -4.09 5.28
C SER A 116 4.56 -4.82 5.91
N LEU A 117 4.49 -6.15 5.99
CA LEU A 117 5.59 -6.99 6.47
C LEU A 117 6.81 -6.91 5.54
N MET A 118 6.61 -7.04 4.23
CA MET A 118 7.69 -6.89 3.25
C MET A 118 8.25 -5.48 3.28
N TRP A 119 7.43 -4.46 3.47
CA TRP A 119 7.88 -3.07 3.62
C TRP A 119 8.84 -2.94 4.80
N ALA A 120 8.46 -3.46 5.96
CA ALA A 120 9.31 -3.44 7.16
C ALA A 120 10.62 -4.20 6.99
N LEU A 121 10.55 -5.41 6.41
CA LEU A 121 11.72 -6.26 6.19
C LEU A 121 12.68 -5.65 5.15
N MET A 122 12.15 -5.09 4.06
CA MET A 122 12.97 -4.41 3.05
C MET A 122 13.69 -3.22 3.67
N ILE A 123 13.01 -2.36 4.43
CA ILE A 123 13.67 -1.24 5.13
C ILE A 123 14.80 -1.72 6.04
N GLY A 124 14.56 -2.75 6.86
CA GLY A 124 15.57 -3.30 7.77
C GLY A 124 16.76 -3.93 7.03
N ILE A 125 16.48 -4.95 6.22
CA ILE A 125 17.50 -5.75 5.53
C ILE A 125 18.22 -4.91 4.48
N GLY A 126 17.48 -4.16 3.67
CA GLY A 126 18.06 -3.35 2.60
C GLY A 126 18.94 -2.23 3.11
N TRP A 127 18.62 -1.63 4.27
CA TRP A 127 19.51 -0.64 4.89
C TRP A 127 20.85 -1.26 5.32
N VAL A 128 20.82 -2.46 5.91
CA VAL A 128 22.04 -3.20 6.30
C VAL A 128 22.87 -3.55 5.07
N LEU A 129 22.24 -4.12 4.04
CA LEU A 129 22.91 -4.51 2.80
C LEU A 129 23.50 -3.31 2.05
N ALA A 130 22.93 -2.13 2.21
CA ALA A 130 23.40 -0.90 1.57
C ALA A 130 24.44 -0.11 2.39
N GLY A 131 24.96 -0.69 3.47
CA GLY A 131 25.95 -0.02 4.32
C GLY A 131 25.41 1.26 4.99
N GLY A 132 24.11 1.31 5.29
CA GLY A 132 23.49 2.44 5.97
C GLY A 132 22.65 3.37 5.09
N SER A 133 22.48 3.05 3.80
CA SER A 133 21.68 3.85 2.86
C SER A 133 20.25 3.34 2.72
N PHE A 134 19.28 4.25 2.76
CA PHE A 134 17.86 3.95 2.51
C PHE A 134 17.48 3.90 1.02
N TRP A 135 18.39 4.24 0.11
CA TRP A 135 18.08 4.20 -1.33
C TRP A 135 17.86 2.77 -1.84
N LEU A 136 18.69 1.81 -1.40
CA LEU A 136 18.54 0.42 -1.81
C LEU A 136 17.19 -0.19 -1.43
N PRO A 137 16.70 -0.08 -0.18
CA PRO A 137 15.37 -0.59 0.15
C PRO A 137 14.24 0.23 -0.48
N ALA A 138 14.43 1.53 -0.73
CA ALA A 138 13.41 2.35 -1.38
C ALA A 138 13.09 1.87 -2.79
N ILE A 139 14.09 1.49 -3.60
CA ILE A 139 13.88 1.08 -5.01
C ILE A 139 12.83 -0.05 -5.17
N PRO A 140 12.99 -1.25 -4.55
CA PRO A 140 11.99 -2.31 -4.68
C PRO A 140 10.65 -1.93 -4.04
N LEU A 141 10.64 -1.11 -2.99
CA LEU A 141 9.40 -0.64 -2.37
C LEU A 141 8.62 0.32 -3.28
N LEU A 142 9.31 1.21 -3.98
CA LEU A 142 8.72 2.10 -4.98
C LEU A 142 8.22 1.30 -6.18
N PHE A 143 8.96 0.28 -6.63
CA PHE A 143 8.51 -0.61 -7.70
C PHE A 143 7.24 -1.38 -7.30
N MET A 144 7.19 -1.93 -6.09
CA MET A 144 6.01 -2.62 -5.56
C MET A 144 4.83 -1.67 -5.34
N SER A 145 5.08 -0.45 -4.87
CA SER A 145 4.03 0.50 -4.47
C SER A 145 3.46 1.29 -5.65
N TRP A 146 4.33 1.77 -6.55
CA TRP A 146 3.96 2.56 -7.73
C TRP A 146 3.92 1.75 -8.99
N GLY A 147 4.87 0.84 -9.22
CA GLY A 147 4.91 0.01 -10.43
C GLY A 147 3.64 -0.83 -10.59
N ASP A 148 3.28 -1.62 -9.57
CA ASP A 148 2.03 -2.39 -9.53
C ASP A 148 0.78 -1.47 -9.37
N GLY A 149 0.97 -0.27 -8.80
CA GLY A 149 -0.05 0.78 -8.71
C GLY A 149 -0.51 1.27 -10.08
N VAL A 150 0.44 1.78 -10.87
CA VAL A 150 0.25 2.39 -12.19
C VAL A 150 -0.15 1.34 -13.21
N THR A 151 0.55 0.20 -13.29
CA THR A 151 0.13 -0.90 -14.20
C THR A 151 -1.25 -1.42 -13.85
N GLY A 152 -1.62 -1.46 -12.57
CA GLY A 152 -2.96 -1.82 -12.12
C GLY A 152 -4.05 -0.86 -12.58
N ILE A 153 -3.81 0.46 -12.54
CA ILE A 153 -4.73 1.50 -13.00
C ILE A 153 -4.82 1.51 -14.52
N VAL A 154 -3.67 1.48 -15.20
CA VAL A 154 -3.57 1.47 -16.67
C VAL A 154 -4.26 0.24 -17.23
N ARG A 155 -4.07 -0.95 -16.62
CA ARG A 155 -4.74 -2.18 -17.05
C ARG A 155 -6.26 -2.10 -16.89
N ASN A 156 -6.75 -1.49 -15.81
CA ASN A 156 -8.20 -1.30 -15.60
C ASN A 156 -8.80 -0.29 -16.60
N PHE A 157 -8.02 0.71 -17.01
CA PHE A 157 -8.47 1.72 -17.98
C PHE A 157 -8.44 1.21 -19.43
N LEU A 158 -7.36 0.51 -19.82
CA LEU A 158 -7.16 -0.04 -21.16
C LEU A 158 -8.03 -1.28 -21.42
N PHE A 159 -8.09 -2.22 -20.47
CA PHE A 159 -8.73 -3.52 -20.69
C PHE A 159 -10.12 -3.59 -20.05
N LYS A 160 -11.06 -2.73 -20.49
CA LYS A 160 -12.50 -2.77 -20.09
C LYS A 160 -13.22 -4.12 -20.32
N LYS A 161 -12.50 -5.18 -20.72
CA LYS A 161 -12.86 -6.61 -20.63
C LYS A 161 -11.65 -7.39 -20.12
N ARG A 162 -11.86 -8.32 -19.19
CA ARG A 162 -10.84 -9.27 -18.70
C ARG A 162 -10.53 -10.28 -19.81
N THR A 163 -9.61 -9.94 -20.72
CA THR A 163 -8.89 -10.94 -21.52
C THR A 163 -7.46 -10.97 -21.00
N LYS A 164 -7.10 -12.04 -20.28
CA LYS A 164 -5.69 -12.40 -20.10
C LYS A 164 -5.16 -12.76 -21.47
N HIS A 165 -4.47 -11.84 -22.13
CA HIS A 165 -3.75 -12.16 -23.36
C HIS A 165 -2.39 -12.76 -23.01
N TRP A 166 -2.06 -13.87 -23.65
CA TRP A 166 -0.84 -14.68 -23.44
C TRP A 166 0.47 -13.88 -23.63
N SER A 167 0.41 -12.73 -24.31
CA SER A 167 1.57 -11.89 -24.64
C SER A 167 2.28 -11.26 -23.43
N GLY A 168 1.76 -11.42 -22.20
CA GLY A 168 2.45 -11.03 -20.97
C GLY A 168 3.47 -12.04 -20.44
N ASN A 169 3.58 -13.23 -21.04
CA ASN A 169 4.52 -14.29 -20.64
C ASN A 169 5.76 -14.41 -21.54
N LEU A 170 5.93 -13.49 -22.49
CA LEU A 170 6.98 -13.53 -23.53
C LEU A 170 7.68 -12.16 -23.67
N ALA A 171 8.04 -11.58 -22.53
CA ALA A 171 8.97 -10.46 -22.42
C ALA A 171 9.99 -10.78 -21.32
#